data_AF-A0A7S2QJ19-F1
#
_entry.id   AF-A0A7S2QJ19-F1
#
_cell.length_a   1.000
_cell.length_b   1.000
_cell.length_c   1.000
_cell.angle_alpha   90.00
_cell.angle_beta   90.00
_cell.angle_gamma   90.00
#
_symmetry.space_group_name_H-M   'P 1'
#
loop_
_entity.id
_entity.type
_entity.pdbx_description
1 polymer ?
#
loop_
_entity_poly.entity_id
_entity_poly.type
_entity_poly.pdbx_seq_one_letter_code
_entity_poly.pdbx_strand_id
1 'polypeptide(L)'
;MNILHVLDVDGKGVIEKEVLKKSLKIFDPEVFTELGVEQLIHAATRGKEGADGACVRILDLALYMGSPVFLPIPPGQAESSSEDPPEDPVVEATPDGIILQEQLQLKTAEEFFLAALDSSEFASSCGGMLTARTDVDSTVNDPATAHVALRELQECGPSCKIPKPEMRGITLRQLRRLMHYVEEHCERESWYDPETGAPLTPDKVDLYCLTEWVLKPATRDRRCSFVELIATKASEQRPTWYVSHGAGPVSEFYTCLIEHATRHGFGDDVAYWVDAYANNLWMEPAGDDTWAKALAVSQGTVQIIGSGPVAYLEVGSHSLHDVDTDPFYGVRAFL
;
A
#
# COMPACT_ATOMS: atom_id res chain seq x y z
N MET A 1 -0.09 -14.62 -12.60
CA MET A 1 1.00 -14.84 -13.58
C MET A 1 1.23 -13.50 -14.28
N ASN A 2 2.39 -12.87 -14.08
CA ASN A 2 2.67 -11.56 -14.67
C ASN A 2 2.88 -11.72 -16.19
N ILE A 3 1.98 -11.16 -16.99
CA ILE A 3 1.99 -11.24 -18.46
C ILE A 3 3.34 -10.85 -19.06
N LEU A 4 4.07 -9.95 -18.39
CA LEU A 4 5.35 -9.45 -18.85
C LEU A 4 6.46 -10.49 -18.75
N HIS A 5 6.38 -11.42 -17.78
CA HIS A 5 7.30 -12.56 -17.71
C HIS A 5 7.07 -13.58 -18.83
N VAL A 6 5.84 -13.69 -19.33
CA VAL A 6 5.53 -14.57 -20.48
C VAL A 6 6.11 -14.00 -21.77
N LEU A 7 6.28 -12.68 -21.83
CA LEU A 7 6.84 -11.98 -22.99
C LEU A 7 8.38 -11.98 -22.99
N ASP A 8 9.04 -12.19 -21.84
CA ASP A 8 10.51 -12.28 -21.70
C ASP A 8 11.05 -13.70 -21.95
N VAL A 9 10.80 -14.22 -23.16
CA VAL A 9 11.09 -15.64 -23.46
C VAL A 9 12.58 -15.98 -23.32
N ASP A 10 13.47 -15.01 -23.53
CA ASP A 10 14.92 -15.20 -23.46
C ASP A 10 15.57 -14.66 -22.17
N GLY A 11 14.77 -14.11 -21.25
CA GLY A 11 15.22 -13.63 -19.94
C GLY A 11 16.15 -12.42 -20.02
N LYS A 12 16.15 -11.67 -21.12
CA LYS A 12 17.03 -10.50 -21.29
C LYS A 12 16.44 -9.23 -20.69
N GLY A 13 15.17 -9.23 -20.28
CA GLY A 13 14.51 -8.05 -19.75
C GLY A 13 14.23 -6.98 -20.81
N VAL A 14 14.33 -7.32 -22.09
CA VAL A 14 14.03 -6.47 -23.25
C VAL A 14 13.18 -7.23 -24.26
N ILE A 15 12.21 -6.55 -24.87
CA ILE A 15 11.35 -7.11 -25.91
C ILE A 15 11.40 -6.19 -27.13
N GLU A 16 11.56 -6.75 -28.31
CA GLU A 16 11.44 -5.99 -29.56
C GLU A 16 10.03 -5.40 -29.71
N LYS A 17 9.92 -4.12 -30.09
CA LYS A 17 8.64 -3.39 -30.23
C LYS A 17 7.63 -4.15 -31.09
N GLU A 18 8.08 -4.73 -32.19
CA GLU A 18 7.22 -5.48 -33.11
C GLU A 18 6.73 -6.81 -32.52
N VAL A 19 7.55 -7.45 -31.69
CA VAL A 19 7.16 -8.66 -30.95
C VAL A 19 6.13 -8.29 -29.88
N LEU A 20 6.38 -7.23 -29.11
CA LEU A 20 5.45 -6.73 -28.10
C LEU A 20 4.08 -6.37 -28.71
N LYS A 21 4.07 -5.66 -29.85
CA LYS A 21 2.83 -5.30 -30.57
C LYS A 21 2.01 -6.52 -30.96
N LYS A 22 2.66 -7.51 -31.56
CA LYS A 22 2.00 -8.75 -31.98
C LYS A 22 1.46 -9.51 -30.77
N SER A 23 2.27 -9.63 -29.72
CA SER A 23 1.88 -10.35 -28.51
C SER A 23 0.67 -9.71 -27.83
N LEU A 24 0.67 -8.39 -27.61
CA LEU A 24 -0.47 -7.69 -26.98
C LEU A 24 -1.76 -7.84 -27.79
N LYS A 25 -1.68 -7.79 -29.12
CA LYS A 25 -2.83 -8.02 -30.01
C LYS A 25 -3.34 -9.46 -30.01
N ILE A 26 -2.47 -10.44 -29.75
CA ILE A 26 -2.91 -11.84 -29.58
C ILE A 26 -3.72 -11.99 -28.28
N PHE A 27 -3.39 -11.23 -27.23
CA PHE A 27 -4.14 -11.25 -25.98
C PHE A 27 -5.53 -10.65 -26.13
N ASP A 28 -5.63 -9.42 -26.64
CA ASP A 28 -6.93 -8.76 -26.86
C ASP A 28 -6.80 -7.66 -27.93
N PRO A 29 -7.24 -7.91 -29.19
CA PRO A 29 -7.09 -6.94 -30.27
C PRO A 29 -8.07 -5.76 -30.17
N GLU A 30 -9.15 -5.86 -29.38
CA GLU A 30 -10.11 -4.77 -29.18
C GLU A 30 -9.58 -3.76 -28.15
N VAL A 31 -8.91 -4.26 -27.11
CA VAL A 31 -8.24 -3.43 -26.10
C VAL A 31 -6.91 -2.87 -26.63
N PHE A 32 -6.07 -3.71 -27.25
CA PHE A 32 -4.75 -3.34 -27.75
C PHE A 32 -4.78 -2.95 -29.23
N THR A 33 -5.50 -1.85 -29.53
CA THR A 33 -5.50 -1.25 -30.88
C THR A 33 -4.09 -0.85 -31.31
N GLU A 34 -3.84 -0.73 -32.63
CA GLU A 34 -2.54 -0.27 -33.15
C GLU A 34 -2.09 1.03 -32.48
N LEU A 35 -2.98 2.02 -32.42
CA LEU A 35 -2.69 3.30 -31.80
C LEU A 35 -2.45 3.19 -30.29
N GLY A 36 -3.24 2.37 -29.59
CA GLY A 36 -3.10 2.15 -28.16
C GLY A 36 -1.76 1.51 -27.79
N VAL A 37 -1.30 0.53 -28.59
CA VAL A 37 0.00 -0.11 -28.35
C VAL A 37 1.16 0.84 -28.68
N GLU A 38 1.07 1.63 -29.75
CA GLU A 38 2.09 2.63 -30.06
C GLU A 38 2.21 3.69 -28.96
N GLN A 39 1.07 4.16 -28.43
CA GLN A 39 1.05 5.09 -27.30
C GLN A 39 1.64 4.46 -26.03
N LEU A 40 1.31 3.20 -25.74
CA LEU A 40 1.87 2.44 -24.62
C LEU A 40 3.40 2.32 -24.73
N ILE A 41 3.91 1.91 -25.90
CA ILE A 41 5.35 1.79 -26.16
C ILE A 41 6.05 3.15 -26.05
N HIS A 42 5.47 4.18 -26.65
CA HIS A 42 6.00 5.54 -26.59
C HIS A 42 6.06 6.05 -25.14
N ALA A 43 4.99 5.86 -24.36
CA ALA A 43 4.93 6.27 -22.98
C ALA A 43 5.90 5.49 -22.08
N ALA A 44 5.99 4.16 -22.25
CA ALA A 44 6.93 3.32 -21.51
C ALA A 44 8.39 3.70 -21.80
N THR A 45 8.72 4.01 -23.05
CA THR A 45 10.10 4.38 -23.44
C THR A 45 10.45 5.84 -23.16
N ARG A 46 9.49 6.68 -22.75
CA ARG A 46 9.66 8.12 -22.42
C ARG A 46 10.47 8.89 -23.48
N GLY A 47 10.30 8.59 -24.77
CA GLY A 47 11.03 9.26 -25.85
C GLY A 47 12.55 9.02 -25.86
N LYS A 48 13.06 8.01 -25.13
CA LYS A 48 14.46 7.57 -25.21
C LYS A 48 14.69 6.77 -26.48
N GLU A 49 14.58 7.44 -27.63
CA GLU A 49 14.98 6.88 -28.93
C GLU A 49 16.51 6.94 -29.05
N GLY A 50 17.20 6.14 -28.24
CA GLY A 50 18.63 5.85 -28.44
C GLY A 50 18.83 4.86 -29.59
N ALA A 51 20.09 4.53 -29.89
CA ALA A 51 20.51 3.61 -30.97
C ALA A 51 19.86 2.21 -30.89
N ASP A 52 19.20 1.88 -29.78
CA ASP A 52 18.50 0.61 -29.50
C ASP A 52 16.96 0.75 -29.56
N GLY A 53 16.44 1.77 -30.26
CA GLY A 53 15.02 2.13 -30.36
C GLY A 53 14.09 1.05 -30.94
N ALA A 54 14.62 -0.14 -31.26
CA ALA A 54 13.86 -1.33 -31.63
C ALA A 54 13.33 -2.11 -30.41
N CYS A 55 13.87 -1.88 -29.21
CA CYS A 55 13.55 -2.67 -28.01
C CYS A 55 12.85 -1.82 -26.93
N VAL A 56 12.02 -2.48 -26.12
CA VAL A 56 11.33 -1.95 -24.94
C VAL A 56 11.83 -2.74 -23.75
N ARG A 57 12.33 -2.06 -22.71
CA ARG A 57 12.70 -2.75 -21.46
C ARG A 57 11.43 -3.18 -20.76
N ILE A 58 11.35 -4.46 -20.37
CA ILE A 58 10.21 -5.00 -19.66
C ILE A 58 9.95 -4.24 -18.36
N LEU A 59 11.02 -3.84 -17.68
CA LEU A 59 10.94 -3.00 -16.49
C LEU A 59 10.24 -1.67 -16.77
N ASP A 60 10.53 -0.99 -17.90
CA ASP A 60 9.88 0.28 -18.23
C ASP A 60 8.38 0.09 -18.52
N LEU A 61 8.04 -1.01 -19.20
CA LEU A 61 6.65 -1.37 -19.48
C LEU A 61 5.89 -1.78 -18.21
N ALA A 62 6.52 -2.58 -17.35
CA ALA A 62 5.95 -3.01 -16.08
C ALA A 62 5.73 -1.85 -15.13
N LEU A 63 6.72 -0.94 -15.04
CA LEU A 63 6.56 0.32 -14.32
C LEU A 63 5.36 1.06 -14.91
N TYR A 64 5.34 1.33 -16.22
CA TYR A 64 4.23 2.04 -16.86
C TYR A 64 2.85 1.42 -16.57
N MET A 65 2.75 0.09 -16.60
CA MET A 65 1.51 -0.65 -16.36
C MET A 65 1.16 -0.83 -14.88
N GLY A 66 2.01 -0.37 -13.96
CA GLY A 66 1.82 -0.60 -12.53
C GLY A 66 1.85 -2.08 -12.18
N SER A 67 2.73 -2.86 -12.81
CA SER A 67 2.94 -4.27 -12.51
C SER A 67 4.12 -4.44 -11.55
N PRO A 68 4.05 -5.36 -10.56
CA PRO A 68 5.19 -5.65 -9.71
C PRO A 68 6.30 -6.29 -10.54
N VAL A 69 7.54 -5.80 -10.39
CA VAL A 69 8.74 -6.37 -11.04
C VAL A 69 9.64 -6.97 -9.98
N PHE A 70 9.80 -8.28 -10.03
CA PHE A 70 10.82 -8.98 -9.24
C PHE A 70 12.08 -9.05 -10.09
N LEU A 71 13.13 -8.34 -9.68
CA LEU A 71 14.43 -8.45 -10.34
C LEU A 71 15.06 -9.82 -10.03
N PRO A 72 15.57 -10.56 -11.03
CA PRO A 72 16.30 -11.79 -10.75
C PRO A 72 17.59 -11.45 -9.99
N ILE A 73 17.81 -12.13 -8.86
CA ILE A 73 19.07 -12.09 -8.12
C ILE A 73 20.16 -12.66 -9.05
N PRO A 74 21.28 -11.95 -9.28
CA PRO A 74 22.36 -12.47 -10.10
C PRO A 74 22.86 -13.82 -9.55
N PRO A 75 23.01 -14.86 -10.37
CA PRO A 75 23.57 -16.12 -9.92
C PRO A 75 25.04 -15.90 -9.55
N GLY A 76 25.34 -15.87 -8.25
CA GLY A 76 26.70 -15.65 -7.72
C GLY A 76 26.79 -15.01 -6.33
N GLN A 77 25.69 -14.60 -5.71
CA GLN A 77 25.69 -14.04 -4.35
C GLN A 77 25.04 -14.94 -3.29
N ALA A 78 25.11 -16.27 -3.48
CA ALA A 78 24.86 -17.23 -2.41
C ALA A 78 26.21 -17.63 -1.77
N GLU A 79 26.40 -17.14 -0.54
CA GLU A 79 27.32 -17.65 0.49
C GLU A 79 28.85 -17.55 0.26
N SER A 80 29.50 -16.59 0.94
CA SER A 80 30.67 -16.85 1.80
C SER A 80 31.15 -15.57 2.50
N SER A 81 31.03 -15.50 3.83
CA SER A 81 31.93 -14.68 4.65
C SER A 81 31.93 -15.16 6.10
N SER A 82 32.73 -16.20 6.35
CA SER A 82 33.45 -16.33 7.60
C SER A 82 34.81 -15.67 7.40
N GLU A 83 35.11 -14.57 8.07
CA GLU A 83 36.49 -14.17 8.42
C GLU A 83 36.48 -13.02 9.43
N ASP A 84 37.39 -13.15 10.41
CA ASP A 84 37.60 -12.33 11.60
C ASP A 84 38.05 -10.87 11.29
N PRO A 85 37.90 -9.93 12.24
CA PRO A 85 38.13 -8.51 11.98
C PRO A 85 39.64 -8.15 12.07
N PRO A 86 40.16 -7.28 11.18
CA PRO A 86 41.44 -6.64 11.41
C PRO A 86 41.28 -5.28 12.10
N GLU A 87 42.31 -4.96 12.88
CA GLU A 87 42.52 -3.73 13.63
C GLU A 87 42.81 -2.51 12.72
N ASP A 88 42.32 -1.35 13.11
CA ASP A 88 42.71 -0.01 12.63
C ASP A 88 43.54 0.71 13.72
N PRO A 89 44.27 1.83 13.49
CA PRO A 89 44.32 2.68 12.29
C PRO A 89 45.73 3.25 11.92
N VAL A 90 45.88 3.84 10.71
CA VAL A 90 46.71 5.05 10.53
C VAL A 90 46.05 6.00 9.52
N VAL A 91 45.95 7.26 9.94
CA VAL A 91 45.39 8.44 9.26
C VAL A 91 46.35 8.98 8.20
N GLU A 92 45.87 9.24 6.97
CA GLU A 92 46.37 10.33 6.11
C GLU A 92 45.22 11.00 5.37
N ALA A 93 45.27 12.34 5.33
CA ALA A 93 44.24 13.23 4.82
C ALA A 93 44.50 13.64 3.37
N THR A 94 43.43 13.86 2.58
CA THR A 94 43.33 14.81 1.44
C THR A 94 41.88 14.82 0.91
N PRO A 95 41.45 15.83 0.11
CA PRO A 95 40.17 16.48 0.32
C PRO A 95 39.19 16.28 -0.84
N ASP A 96 37.97 15.83 -0.55
CA ASP A 96 36.80 16.07 -1.41
C ASP A 96 35.54 16.17 -0.54
N GLY A 97 35.33 17.39 -0.04
CA GLY A 97 34.08 17.80 0.59
C GLY A 97 33.04 18.08 -0.48
N ILE A 98 32.17 17.11 -0.73
CA ILE A 98 30.80 17.26 -1.27
C ILE A 98 29.94 16.02 -0.93
N ILE A 99 30.53 14.86 -0.60
CA ILE A 99 29.78 13.62 -0.31
C ILE A 99 29.37 13.47 1.18
N LEU A 100 29.90 14.30 2.09
CA LEU A 100 29.62 14.19 3.53
C LEU A 100 28.29 14.82 3.98
N GLN A 101 27.63 15.65 3.16
CA GLN A 101 26.40 16.32 3.56
C GLN A 101 25.15 15.45 3.34
N GLU A 102 25.15 14.58 2.33
CA GLU A 102 24.02 13.66 2.06
C GLU A 102 24.03 12.45 3.01
N GLN A 103 25.19 11.90 3.36
CA GLN A 103 25.27 10.81 4.34
C GLN A 103 24.95 11.26 5.77
N LEU A 104 25.20 12.53 6.09
CA LEU A 104 24.80 13.10 7.38
C LEU A 104 23.27 13.33 7.44
N GLN A 105 22.62 13.70 6.34
CA GLN A 105 21.16 13.84 6.29
C GLN A 105 20.42 12.50 6.38
N LEU A 106 20.95 11.42 5.78
CA LEU A 106 20.37 10.08 5.90
C LEU A 106 20.50 9.49 7.30
N LYS A 107 21.65 9.64 7.97
CA LYS A 107 21.79 9.23 9.38
C LYS A 107 20.93 10.05 10.34
N THR A 108 20.79 11.35 10.09
CA THR A 108 19.92 12.21 10.91
C THR A 108 18.44 11.87 10.70
N ALA A 109 18.05 11.43 9.49
CA ALA A 109 16.68 10.98 9.21
C ALA A 109 16.36 9.63 9.87
N GLU A 110 17.29 8.66 9.87
CA GLU A 110 17.13 7.38 10.59
C GLU A 110 17.08 7.58 12.11
N GLU A 111 17.93 8.44 12.66
CA GLU A 111 17.90 8.77 14.09
C GLU A 111 16.62 9.56 14.47
N PHE A 112 16.10 10.40 13.57
CA PHE A 112 14.83 11.09 13.76
C PHE A 112 13.63 10.14 13.66
N PHE A 113 13.69 9.13 12.78
CA PHE A 113 12.63 8.13 12.61
C PHE A 113 12.55 7.17 13.81
N LEU A 114 13.69 6.78 14.38
CA LEU A 114 13.75 5.97 15.60
C LEU A 114 13.43 6.79 16.87
N ALA A 115 13.74 8.09 16.89
CA ALA A 115 13.36 8.98 18.00
C ALA A 115 11.88 9.40 17.97
N ALA A 116 11.23 9.43 16.80
CA ALA A 116 9.78 9.65 16.70
C ALA A 116 8.95 8.46 17.20
N LEU A 117 9.58 7.30 17.41
CA LEU A 117 9.02 6.13 18.08
C LEU A 117 9.30 6.13 19.61
N ASP A 118 9.73 7.27 20.18
CA ASP A 118 10.03 7.35 21.61
C ASP A 118 8.81 6.99 22.47
N SER A 119 9.02 5.92 23.23
CA SER A 119 8.08 5.18 24.05
C SER A 119 7.90 5.82 25.44
N SER A 120 8.05 7.14 25.56
CA SER A 120 8.16 7.81 26.87
C SER A 120 6.92 8.60 27.33
N GLU A 121 5.90 8.82 26.48
CA GLU A 121 4.60 9.33 26.95
C GLU A 121 3.56 8.23 27.26
N PHE A 122 3.81 6.99 26.84
CA PHE A 122 2.90 5.86 27.10
C PHE A 122 3.05 5.26 28.51
N ALA A 123 4.21 5.44 29.15
CA ALA A 123 4.51 4.83 30.45
C ALA A 123 3.86 5.53 31.67
N SER A 124 3.15 6.66 31.49
CA SER A 124 2.60 7.43 32.62
C SER A 124 1.09 7.24 32.85
N SER A 125 0.38 6.45 32.02
CA SER A 125 -1.08 6.24 32.16
C SER A 125 -1.51 4.78 32.39
N CYS A 126 -0.57 3.84 32.53
CA CYS A 126 -0.86 2.41 32.73
C CYS A 126 -0.36 1.88 34.09
N GLY A 127 -0.31 2.73 35.11
CA GLY A 127 0.03 2.37 36.49
C GLY A 127 -1.10 1.66 37.24
N GLY A 128 -1.66 0.58 36.68
CA GLY A 128 -2.67 -0.20 37.39
C GLY A 128 -3.45 -1.20 36.53
N MET A 129 -2.80 -2.23 35.99
CA MET A 129 -3.42 -3.55 35.76
C MET A 129 -2.36 -4.58 35.36
N LEU A 130 -1.57 -5.00 36.36
CA LEU A 130 -0.81 -6.25 36.31
C LEU A 130 -1.47 -7.18 37.32
N THR A 131 -2.47 -7.94 36.89
CA THR A 131 -2.89 -9.22 37.50
C THR A 131 -3.99 -9.86 36.63
N ALA A 132 -3.64 -10.97 35.97
CA ALA A 132 -4.48 -12.16 35.67
C ALA A 132 -4.09 -12.77 34.32
N ARG A 133 -2.95 -13.47 34.29
CA ARG A 133 -2.83 -14.70 33.50
C ARG A 133 -3.66 -15.74 34.23
N THR A 134 -4.86 -16.05 33.75
CA THR A 134 -5.59 -17.31 33.97
C THR A 134 -6.89 -17.31 33.15
N ASP A 135 -7.05 -18.38 32.37
CA ASP A 135 -8.31 -18.91 31.78
C ASP A 135 -8.92 -18.04 30.65
N VAL A 136 -9.30 -18.50 29.45
CA VAL A 136 -9.88 -19.77 28.99
C VAL A 136 -9.68 -19.94 27.47
N ASP A 137 -9.51 -21.19 27.03
CA ASP A 137 -9.82 -21.73 25.71
C ASP A 137 -11.06 -21.12 25.03
N SER A 138 -10.84 -20.15 24.16
CA SER A 138 -11.72 -20.00 22.99
C SER A 138 -10.87 -19.54 21.83
N THR A 139 -10.20 -20.48 21.16
CA THR A 139 -9.78 -20.24 19.79
C THR A 139 -11.04 -19.86 19.01
N VAL A 140 -11.07 -18.64 18.49
CA VAL A 140 -12.18 -18.23 17.63
C VAL A 140 -11.95 -18.99 16.32
N ASN A 141 -12.59 -20.14 16.18
CA ASN A 141 -12.40 -21.01 15.01
C ASN A 141 -13.24 -20.57 13.80
N ASP A 142 -14.01 -19.48 13.93
CA ASP A 142 -14.92 -19.00 12.89
C ASP A 142 -14.99 -17.46 12.87
N PRO A 143 -14.57 -16.81 11.76
CA PRO A 143 -14.71 -15.36 11.57
C PRO A 143 -16.13 -14.87 11.80
N ALA A 144 -17.16 -15.68 11.47
CA ALA A 144 -18.56 -15.31 11.68
C ALA A 144 -18.93 -15.13 13.16
N THR A 145 -18.13 -15.70 14.08
CA THR A 145 -18.33 -15.58 15.53
C THR A 145 -17.33 -14.65 16.21
N ALA A 146 -16.38 -14.08 15.46
CA ALA A 146 -15.38 -13.18 15.98
C ALA A 146 -16.02 -11.98 16.70
N HIS A 147 -15.46 -11.64 17.86
CA HIS A 147 -15.89 -10.49 18.63
C HIS A 147 -14.86 -9.38 18.51
N VAL A 148 -15.17 -8.34 17.75
CA VAL A 148 -14.26 -7.21 17.56
C VAL A 148 -14.35 -6.23 18.72
N ALA A 149 -13.22 -5.93 19.36
CA ALA A 149 -13.15 -4.93 20.41
C ALA A 149 -13.23 -3.51 19.83
N LEU A 150 -14.46 -3.06 19.50
CA LEU A 150 -14.70 -1.79 18.80
C LEU A 150 -14.05 -0.57 19.45
N ARG A 151 -13.83 -0.59 20.78
CA ARG A 151 -13.20 0.51 21.52
C ARG A 151 -11.75 0.76 21.08
N GLU A 152 -11.07 -0.24 20.54
CA GLU A 152 -9.69 -0.13 20.05
C GLU A 152 -9.65 0.47 18.64
N LEU A 153 -10.72 0.26 17.86
CA LEU A 153 -10.87 0.78 16.49
C LEU A 153 -11.50 2.19 16.44
N GLN A 154 -12.36 2.54 17.41
CA GLN A 154 -13.11 3.79 17.46
C GLN A 154 -12.35 4.92 18.18
N GLU A 155 -12.51 6.15 17.69
CA GLU A 155 -12.19 7.34 18.51
C GLU A 155 -13.23 7.53 19.62
N CYS A 156 -12.83 8.16 20.72
CA CYS A 156 -13.74 8.54 21.80
C CYS A 156 -14.89 9.40 21.26
N GLY A 157 -16.07 8.80 21.12
CA GLY A 157 -17.28 9.48 20.66
C GLY A 157 -18.30 8.51 20.06
N PRO A 158 -19.54 8.96 19.83
CA PRO A 158 -20.50 8.17 19.09
C PRO A 158 -20.07 8.07 17.62
N SER A 159 -20.23 6.90 17.04
CA SER A 159 -20.11 6.67 15.60
C SER A 159 -21.04 7.60 14.81
N CYS A 160 -20.61 8.09 13.65
CA CYS A 160 -21.40 8.99 12.80
C CYS A 160 -21.96 8.29 11.55
N LYS A 161 -23.08 8.82 11.02
CA LYS A 161 -23.65 8.37 9.75
C LYS A 161 -23.12 9.22 8.61
N ILE A 162 -22.71 8.58 7.52
CA ILE A 162 -22.21 9.23 6.30
C ILE A 162 -23.08 8.75 5.14
N PRO A 163 -24.12 9.51 4.76
CA PRO A 163 -25.15 9.03 3.85
C PRO A 163 -24.63 8.61 2.47
N LYS A 164 -23.57 9.27 1.99
CA LYS A 164 -23.00 9.09 0.66
C LYS A 164 -21.78 8.16 0.72
N PRO A 165 -21.82 6.96 0.13
CA PRO A 165 -20.69 6.03 0.14
C PRO A 165 -19.39 6.62 -0.44
N GLU A 166 -19.51 7.47 -1.46
CA GLU A 166 -18.38 8.18 -2.08
C GLU A 166 -17.70 9.19 -1.14
N MET A 167 -18.32 9.51 0.01
CA MET A 167 -17.79 10.43 1.01
C MET A 167 -17.23 9.70 2.25
N ARG A 168 -17.04 8.37 2.17
CA ARG A 168 -16.59 7.54 3.28
C ARG A 168 -15.12 7.15 3.12
N GLY A 169 -14.24 8.14 3.18
CA GLY A 169 -12.81 7.91 3.24
C GLY A 169 -12.36 7.51 4.64
N ILE A 170 -11.44 6.56 4.74
CA ILE A 170 -10.76 6.17 5.98
C ILE A 170 -9.51 7.02 6.17
N THR A 171 -9.25 7.51 7.37
CA THR A 171 -8.05 8.32 7.64
C THR A 171 -6.83 7.45 7.94
N LEU A 172 -5.61 7.99 7.78
CA LEU A 172 -4.39 7.29 8.22
C LEU A 172 -4.40 6.99 9.72
N ARG A 173 -4.95 7.89 10.53
CA ARG A 173 -5.12 7.66 11.97
C ARG A 173 -5.98 6.43 12.25
N GLN A 174 -7.08 6.29 11.53
CA GLN A 174 -7.99 5.15 11.64
C GLN A 174 -7.33 3.86 11.15
N LEU A 175 -6.63 3.92 10.00
CA LEU A 175 -5.87 2.78 9.48
C LEU A 175 -4.76 2.34 10.43
N ARG A 176 -4.05 3.27 11.09
CA ARG A 176 -3.03 2.92 12.09
C ARG A 176 -3.60 2.07 13.22
N ARG A 177 -4.78 2.42 13.72
CA ARG A 177 -5.46 1.66 14.78
C ARG A 177 -5.91 0.29 14.29
N LEU A 178 -6.39 0.22 13.05
CA LEU A 178 -6.74 -1.04 12.42
C LEU A 178 -5.52 -1.95 12.29
N MET A 179 -4.36 -1.41 11.91
CA MET A 179 -3.12 -2.18 11.83
C MET A 179 -2.67 -2.67 13.19
N HIS A 180 -2.71 -1.81 14.21
CA HIS A 180 -2.40 -2.21 15.58
C HIS A 180 -3.34 -3.32 16.08
N TYR A 181 -4.64 -3.24 15.76
CA TYR A 181 -5.60 -4.29 16.06
C TYR A 181 -5.23 -5.63 15.38
N VAL A 182 -4.84 -5.60 14.10
CA VAL A 182 -4.40 -6.80 13.38
C VAL A 182 -3.16 -7.41 14.02
N GLU A 183 -2.16 -6.58 14.36
CA GLU A 183 -0.93 -7.02 15.02
C GLU A 183 -1.20 -7.71 16.36
N GLU A 184 -2.10 -7.15 17.18
CA GLU A 184 -2.40 -7.70 18.50
C GLU A 184 -3.29 -8.95 18.49
N HIS A 185 -4.24 -9.03 17.54
CA HIS A 185 -5.28 -10.05 17.56
C HIS A 185 -5.03 -11.23 16.63
N CYS A 186 -4.34 -11.03 15.49
CA CYS A 186 -4.26 -12.06 14.44
C CYS A 186 -3.74 -13.41 14.95
N GLU A 187 -2.56 -13.42 15.57
CA GLU A 187 -1.97 -14.66 16.11
C GLU A 187 -2.63 -15.07 17.42
N ARG A 188 -2.95 -14.09 18.28
CA ARG A 188 -3.57 -14.31 19.60
C ARG A 188 -4.90 -15.04 19.50
N GLU A 189 -5.69 -14.73 18.49
CA GLU A 189 -6.99 -15.35 18.22
C GLU A 189 -6.91 -16.49 17.20
N SER A 190 -5.71 -16.81 16.71
CA SER A 190 -5.46 -17.88 15.74
C SER A 190 -6.26 -17.70 14.44
N TRP A 191 -6.23 -16.50 13.87
CA TRP A 191 -6.89 -16.23 12.59
C TRP A 191 -6.33 -17.13 11.49
N TYR A 192 -7.16 -17.43 10.50
CA TYR A 192 -6.79 -18.22 9.32
C TYR A 192 -7.36 -17.59 8.05
N ASP A 193 -6.72 -17.87 6.92
CA ASP A 193 -7.18 -17.49 5.61
C ASP A 193 -8.43 -18.32 5.26
N PRO A 194 -9.61 -17.69 5.06
CA PRO A 194 -10.84 -18.42 4.78
C PRO A 194 -10.83 -19.23 3.48
N GLU A 195 -9.97 -18.88 2.51
CA GLU A 195 -9.84 -19.60 1.24
C GLU A 195 -8.92 -20.81 1.36
N THR A 196 -7.74 -20.62 1.96
CA THR A 196 -6.71 -21.68 2.02
C THR A 196 -6.73 -22.50 3.30
N GLY A 197 -7.38 -22.00 4.36
CA GLY A 197 -7.36 -22.57 5.71
C GLY A 197 -6.02 -22.42 6.42
N ALA A 198 -5.05 -21.70 5.84
CA ALA A 198 -3.73 -21.51 6.42
C ALA A 198 -3.78 -20.53 7.61
N PRO A 199 -3.01 -20.77 8.69
CA PRO A 199 -2.91 -19.81 9.79
C PRO A 199 -2.32 -18.48 9.29
N LEU A 200 -2.90 -17.38 9.76
CA LEU A 200 -2.47 -16.03 9.41
C LEU A 200 -1.48 -15.49 10.42
N THR A 201 -0.51 -14.76 9.89
CA THR A 201 0.35 -13.84 10.62
C THR A 201 0.00 -12.41 10.18
N PRO A 202 0.25 -11.36 10.98
CA PRO A 202 -0.15 -9.98 10.66
C PRO A 202 0.32 -9.50 9.26
N ASP A 203 1.50 -9.94 8.83
CA ASP A 203 2.11 -9.65 7.53
C ASP A 203 1.45 -10.39 6.35
N LYS A 204 0.53 -11.31 6.60
CA LYS A 204 -0.20 -12.07 5.58
C LYS A 204 -1.68 -11.74 5.51
N VAL A 205 -2.18 -10.92 6.43
CA VAL A 205 -3.58 -10.49 6.42
C VAL A 205 -3.80 -9.56 5.24
N ASP A 206 -4.49 -10.05 4.21
CA ASP A 206 -4.97 -9.25 3.09
C ASP A 206 -6.35 -8.63 3.37
N LEU A 207 -6.86 -7.83 2.44
CA LEU A 207 -8.17 -7.17 2.60
C LEU A 207 -9.33 -8.16 2.69
N TYR A 208 -9.21 -9.36 2.09
CA TYR A 208 -10.23 -10.39 2.18
C TYR A 208 -10.29 -10.98 3.59
N CYS A 209 -9.14 -11.39 4.12
CA CYS A 209 -8.99 -11.86 5.50
C CYS A 209 -9.45 -10.79 6.50
N LEU A 210 -9.03 -9.54 6.32
CA LEU A 210 -9.46 -8.42 7.16
C LEU A 210 -10.97 -8.21 7.12
N THR A 211 -11.59 -8.39 5.95
CA THR A 211 -13.04 -8.28 5.78
C THR A 211 -13.78 -9.32 6.60
N GLU A 212 -13.33 -10.59 6.58
CA GLU A 212 -13.98 -11.67 7.32
C GLU A 212 -13.72 -11.59 8.83
N TRP A 213 -12.49 -11.29 9.26
CA TRP A 213 -12.12 -11.31 10.67
C TRP A 213 -12.47 -10.03 11.43
N VAL A 214 -12.48 -8.88 10.74
CA VAL A 214 -12.64 -7.57 11.39
C VAL A 214 -13.84 -6.82 10.85
N LEU A 215 -13.88 -6.51 9.55
CA LEU A 215 -14.85 -5.54 9.03
C LEU A 215 -16.29 -6.05 9.14
N LYS A 216 -16.57 -7.29 8.71
CA LYS A 216 -17.90 -7.89 8.85
C LYS A 216 -18.26 -8.03 10.33
N PRO A 217 -17.51 -8.74 11.19
CA PRO A 217 -17.90 -8.89 12.60
C PRO A 217 -18.14 -7.55 13.31
N ALA A 218 -17.29 -6.55 13.07
CA ALA A 218 -17.43 -5.21 13.64
C ALA A 218 -18.73 -4.50 13.19
N THR A 219 -19.09 -4.62 11.92
CA THR A 219 -20.23 -3.89 11.33
C THR A 219 -21.56 -4.65 11.41
N ARG A 220 -21.55 -5.92 11.82
CA ARG A 220 -22.72 -6.82 11.81
C ARG A 220 -23.95 -6.24 12.49
N ASP A 221 -23.79 -5.72 13.70
CA ASP A 221 -24.93 -5.29 14.52
C ASP A 221 -25.57 -4.00 13.99
N ARG A 222 -24.75 -3.10 13.42
CA ARG A 222 -25.21 -1.82 12.88
C ARG A 222 -25.54 -1.84 11.40
N ARG A 223 -25.09 -2.87 10.67
CA ARG A 223 -25.25 -3.04 9.21
C ARG A 223 -24.90 -1.75 8.47
N CYS A 224 -23.71 -1.22 8.73
CA CYS A 224 -23.18 0.00 8.12
C CYS A 224 -21.80 -0.26 7.48
N SER A 225 -21.22 0.75 6.82
CA SER A 225 -19.81 0.63 6.42
C SER A 225 -18.88 0.65 7.63
N PHE A 226 -17.64 0.19 7.44
CA PHE A 226 -16.64 0.25 8.49
C PHE A 226 -16.29 1.69 8.87
N VAL A 227 -16.18 2.59 7.89
CA VAL A 227 -15.95 4.03 8.15
C VAL A 227 -17.08 4.65 8.98
N GLU A 228 -18.35 4.36 8.68
CA GLU A 228 -19.49 4.81 9.52
C GLU A 228 -19.49 4.21 10.93
N LEU A 229 -18.79 3.09 11.11
CA LEU A 229 -18.61 2.47 12.42
C LEU A 229 -17.57 3.22 13.25
N ILE A 230 -16.42 3.55 12.67
CA ILE A 230 -15.27 4.06 13.42
C ILE A 230 -15.16 5.59 13.45
N ALA A 231 -15.78 6.29 12.49
CA ALA A 231 -15.71 7.74 12.40
C ALA A 231 -16.63 8.43 13.42
N THR A 232 -16.13 9.48 14.05
CA THR A 232 -16.90 10.33 14.98
C THR A 232 -17.48 11.56 14.29
N LYS A 233 -16.86 12.03 13.19
CA LYS A 233 -17.27 13.22 12.44
C LYS A 233 -17.24 12.97 10.93
N ALA A 234 -18.40 13.12 10.28
CA ALA A 234 -18.53 12.92 8.83
C ALA A 234 -17.68 13.89 7.99
N SER A 235 -17.44 15.12 8.48
CA SER A 235 -16.65 16.12 7.75
C SER A 235 -15.19 15.74 7.55
N GLU A 236 -14.63 14.93 8.46
CA GLU A 236 -13.24 14.47 8.42
C GLU A 236 -13.06 13.25 7.50
N GLN A 237 -14.17 12.68 7.01
CA GLN A 237 -14.13 11.46 6.18
C GLN A 237 -14.26 11.75 4.69
N ARG A 238 -14.35 13.02 4.27
CA ARG A 238 -14.34 13.34 2.84
C ARG A 238 -13.02 12.86 2.24
N PRO A 239 -13.01 11.93 1.26
CA PRO A 239 -11.77 11.42 0.74
C PRO A 239 -11.01 12.50 -0.02
N THR A 240 -9.72 12.58 0.27
CA THR A 240 -8.75 13.37 -0.50
C THR A 240 -8.29 12.56 -1.71
N TRP A 241 -8.14 11.25 -1.55
CA TRP A 241 -7.60 10.35 -2.57
C TRP A 241 -8.47 9.11 -2.73
N TYR A 242 -8.66 8.70 -3.98
CA TYR A 242 -9.22 7.39 -4.30
C TYR A 242 -8.09 6.35 -4.29
N VAL A 243 -8.32 5.17 -3.72
CA VAL A 243 -7.33 4.10 -3.70
C VAL A 243 -7.83 2.89 -4.46
N SER A 244 -7.07 2.50 -5.49
CA SER A 244 -7.20 1.20 -6.14
C SER A 244 -6.19 0.26 -5.52
N HIS A 245 -6.65 -0.73 -4.75
CA HIS A 245 -5.74 -1.69 -4.13
C HIS A 245 -5.51 -2.90 -5.05
N GLY A 246 -4.32 -3.47 -5.02
CA GLY A 246 -4.01 -4.77 -5.59
C GLY A 246 -4.33 -5.91 -4.61
N ALA A 247 -4.02 -7.14 -5.01
CA ALA A 247 -3.94 -8.26 -4.08
C ALA A 247 -2.67 -8.14 -3.22
N GLY A 248 -2.75 -8.51 -1.95
CA GLY A 248 -1.60 -8.53 -1.03
C GLY A 248 -1.94 -8.10 0.40
N PRO A 249 -0.95 -8.11 1.30
CA PRO A 249 -1.13 -7.77 2.71
C PRO A 249 -1.57 -6.32 2.94
N VAL A 250 -2.42 -6.12 3.96
CA VAL A 250 -2.91 -4.79 4.36
C VAL A 250 -1.79 -3.93 4.96
N SER A 251 -0.77 -4.55 5.56
CA SER A 251 0.42 -3.85 6.07
C SER A 251 1.21 -3.15 4.98
N GLU A 252 1.39 -3.79 3.81
CA GLU A 252 2.06 -3.19 2.64
C GLU A 252 1.21 -2.07 2.05
N PHE A 253 -0.11 -2.30 1.94
CA PHE A 253 -1.08 -1.29 1.56
C PHE A 253 -0.99 -0.04 2.46
N TYR A 254 -0.96 -0.24 3.78
CA TYR A 254 -0.84 0.83 4.76
C TYR A 254 0.47 1.61 4.63
N THR A 255 1.59 0.90 4.46
CA THR A 255 2.92 1.49 4.27
C THR A 255 2.96 2.37 3.02
N CYS A 256 2.35 1.93 1.91
CA CYS A 256 2.23 2.74 0.71
C CYS A 256 1.45 4.05 0.94
N LEU A 257 0.37 4.00 1.73
CA LEU A 257 -0.41 5.20 2.03
C LEU A 257 0.32 6.17 2.97
N ILE A 258 1.08 5.66 3.96
CA ILE A 258 1.98 6.51 4.77
C ILE A 258 2.95 7.25 3.86
N GLU A 259 3.65 6.53 2.99
CA GLU A 259 4.66 7.11 2.11
C GLU A 259 4.06 8.15 1.15
N HIS A 260 2.88 7.86 0.63
CA HIS A 260 2.12 8.85 -0.12
C HIS A 260 1.82 10.10 0.72
N ALA A 261 1.26 9.96 1.92
CA ALA A 261 0.96 11.11 2.77
C ALA A 261 2.19 11.93 3.14
N THR A 262 3.29 11.27 3.54
CA THR A 262 4.55 11.91 3.89
C THR A 262 5.07 12.80 2.75
N ARG A 263 5.02 12.32 1.51
CA ARG A 263 5.53 13.09 0.35
C ARG A 263 4.69 14.31 0.01
N HIS A 264 3.39 14.22 0.21
CA HIS A 264 2.48 15.35 0.03
C HIS A 264 2.42 16.27 1.26
N GLY A 265 3.17 15.95 2.33
CA GLY A 265 3.14 16.70 3.58
C GLY A 265 1.78 16.61 4.30
N PHE A 266 1.02 15.54 4.06
CA PHE A 266 -0.25 15.32 4.73
C PHE A 266 -0.04 14.79 6.15
N GLY A 267 -0.90 15.21 7.07
CA GLY A 267 -1.00 14.63 8.40
C GLY A 267 -1.91 13.39 8.42
N ASP A 268 -2.05 12.78 9.60
CA ASP A 268 -2.82 11.55 9.81
C ASP A 268 -4.33 11.66 9.52
N ASP A 269 -4.84 12.88 9.39
CA ASP A 269 -6.25 13.17 9.10
C ASP A 269 -6.60 13.12 7.60
N VAL A 270 -5.61 12.88 6.72
CA VAL A 270 -5.88 12.65 5.29
C VAL A 270 -6.70 11.38 5.11
N ALA A 271 -7.79 11.51 4.34
CA ALA A 271 -8.75 10.44 4.12
C ALA A 271 -8.57 9.81 2.74
N TYR A 272 -8.57 8.48 2.70
CA TYR A 272 -8.45 7.66 1.52
C TYR A 272 -9.76 6.89 1.29
N TRP A 273 -10.34 6.99 0.10
CA TRP A 273 -11.46 6.15 -0.27
C TRP A 273 -10.96 4.78 -0.69
N VAL A 274 -11.43 3.75 0.00
CA VAL A 274 -11.16 2.34 -0.30
C VAL A 274 -12.48 1.60 -0.22
N ASP A 275 -12.78 0.80 -1.22
CA ASP A 275 -14.07 0.12 -1.40
C ASP A 275 -14.44 -0.75 -0.19
N ALA A 276 -13.51 -1.54 0.34
CA ALA A 276 -13.74 -2.44 1.46
C ALA A 276 -14.18 -1.71 2.74
N TYR A 277 -13.68 -0.48 2.98
CA TYR A 277 -14.00 0.30 4.16
C TYR A 277 -15.22 1.22 3.96
N ALA A 278 -15.40 1.72 2.74
CA ALA A 278 -16.45 2.69 2.39
C ALA A 278 -17.81 2.03 2.16
N ASN A 279 -17.83 0.85 1.56
CA ASN A 279 -19.07 0.17 1.21
C ASN A 279 -19.72 -0.49 2.42
N ASN A 280 -21.04 -0.65 2.36
CA ASN A 280 -21.77 -1.42 3.35
C ASN A 280 -21.79 -2.89 2.92
N LEU A 281 -21.00 -3.72 3.60
CA LEU A 281 -20.84 -5.15 3.31
C LEU A 281 -22.13 -5.97 3.51
N TRP A 282 -23.17 -5.39 4.08
CA TRP A 282 -24.46 -6.03 4.38
C TRP A 282 -25.59 -5.65 3.42
N MET A 283 -25.32 -4.72 2.49
CA MET A 283 -26.26 -4.32 1.46
C MET A 283 -25.70 -4.74 0.10
N GLU A 284 -26.59 -4.94 -0.87
CA GLU A 284 -26.13 -5.01 -2.25
C GLU A 284 -25.36 -3.73 -2.60
N PRO A 285 -24.26 -3.84 -3.37
CA PRO A 285 -23.49 -2.67 -3.78
C PRO A 285 -24.43 -1.65 -4.41
N ALA A 286 -24.29 -0.39 -4.00
CA ALA A 286 -25.12 0.70 -4.46
C ALA A 286 -24.76 1.05 -5.92
N GLY A 287 -25.07 0.15 -6.85
CA GLY A 287 -24.76 0.25 -8.28
C GLY A 287 -23.25 0.32 -8.60
N ASP A 288 -22.93 0.10 -9.87
CA ASP A 288 -21.55 0.18 -10.40
C ASP A 288 -20.96 1.60 -10.41
N ASP A 289 -21.60 2.59 -9.76
CA ASP A 289 -21.23 4.00 -9.85
C ASP A 289 -20.56 4.56 -8.59
N THR A 290 -20.52 3.81 -7.49
CA THR A 290 -20.00 4.34 -6.21
C THR A 290 -18.51 4.67 -6.30
N TRP A 291 -17.68 3.78 -6.86
CA TRP A 291 -16.26 4.03 -7.06
C TRP A 291 -16.02 5.19 -8.05
N ALA A 292 -16.85 5.32 -9.09
CA ALA A 292 -16.76 6.41 -10.06
C ALA A 292 -17.11 7.77 -9.41
N LYS A 293 -18.11 7.80 -8.53
CA LYS A 293 -18.43 8.98 -7.70
C LYS A 293 -17.31 9.31 -6.73
N ALA A 294 -16.72 8.30 -6.08
CA ALA A 294 -15.59 8.49 -5.17
C ALA A 294 -14.37 9.08 -5.89
N LEU A 295 -14.07 8.56 -7.08
CA LEU A 295 -13.03 9.09 -7.95
C LEU A 295 -13.32 10.55 -8.33
N ALA A 296 -14.56 10.88 -8.70
CA ALA A 296 -14.96 12.23 -9.09
C ALA A 296 -14.90 13.28 -7.95
N VAL A 297 -14.99 12.88 -6.68
CA VAL A 297 -14.88 13.79 -5.52
C VAL A 297 -13.48 13.86 -4.92
N SER A 298 -12.61 12.92 -5.29
CA SER A 298 -11.21 12.84 -4.87
C SER A 298 -10.32 13.77 -5.70
N GLN A 299 -9.18 14.16 -5.15
CA GLN A 299 -8.20 15.00 -5.84
C GLN A 299 -7.38 14.20 -6.86
N GLY A 300 -7.13 12.92 -6.57
CA GLY A 300 -6.43 12.01 -7.47
C GLY A 300 -6.60 10.56 -7.05
N THR A 301 -5.83 9.66 -7.69
CA THR A 301 -5.83 8.22 -7.43
C THR A 301 -4.45 7.73 -6.95
N VAL A 302 -4.46 6.85 -5.96
CA VAL A 302 -3.33 6.01 -5.57
C VAL A 302 -3.64 4.57 -5.97
N GLN A 303 -2.84 3.97 -6.83
CA GLN A 303 -2.94 2.58 -7.22
C GLN A 303 -1.80 1.79 -6.57
N ILE A 304 -2.13 0.80 -5.74
CA ILE A 304 -1.13 -0.08 -5.14
C ILE A 304 -0.76 -1.17 -6.15
N ILE A 305 0.52 -1.25 -6.52
CA ILE A 305 0.97 -2.00 -7.70
C ILE A 305 1.73 -3.30 -7.37
N GLY A 306 1.93 -3.66 -6.11
CA GLY A 306 2.43 -4.98 -5.76
C GLY A 306 3.11 -5.08 -4.40
N SER A 307 3.76 -6.23 -4.20
CA SER A 307 4.45 -6.59 -2.96
C SER A 307 5.84 -6.00 -2.88
N GLY A 308 6.13 -5.31 -1.78
CA GLY A 308 7.38 -4.59 -1.53
C GLY A 308 7.16 -3.46 -0.53
N PRO A 309 8.23 -2.83 0.00
CA PRO A 309 8.10 -1.85 1.07
C PRO A 309 7.24 -0.65 0.65
N VAL A 310 7.36 -0.19 -0.61
CA VAL A 310 6.58 0.94 -1.14
C VAL A 310 6.41 0.83 -2.66
N ALA A 311 5.26 0.33 -3.11
CA ALA A 311 4.97 0.17 -4.54
C ALA A 311 3.57 0.72 -4.88
N TYR A 312 3.50 1.99 -5.28
CA TYR A 312 2.26 2.62 -5.75
C TYR A 312 2.46 3.55 -6.96
N LEU A 313 1.39 3.69 -7.75
CA LEU A 313 1.24 4.65 -8.83
C LEU A 313 0.31 5.77 -8.37
N GLU A 314 0.66 7.02 -8.65
CA GLU A 314 -0.20 8.17 -8.42
C GLU A 314 -0.66 8.75 -9.75
N VAL A 315 -1.95 9.04 -9.88
CA VAL A 315 -2.53 9.71 -11.04
C VAL A 315 -3.38 10.90 -10.59
N GLY A 316 -2.99 12.10 -11.04
CA GLY A 316 -3.86 13.28 -11.01
C GLY A 316 -3.75 14.21 -9.80
N SER A 317 -2.59 14.40 -9.15
CA SER A 317 -2.46 15.49 -8.18
C SER A 317 -2.59 16.86 -8.84
N HIS A 318 -3.69 17.57 -8.54
CA HIS A 318 -3.68 19.03 -8.53
C HIS A 318 -3.35 19.47 -7.11
N SER A 319 -2.07 19.68 -6.82
CA SER A 319 -1.70 20.46 -5.64
C SER A 319 -2.27 21.88 -5.83
N LEU A 320 -2.95 22.42 -4.82
CA LEU A 320 -3.41 23.82 -4.83
C LEU A 320 -2.25 24.83 -4.95
N HIS A 321 -1.00 24.37 -4.79
CA HIS A 321 0.21 25.15 -4.99
C HIS A 321 0.81 25.01 -6.41
N ASP A 322 0.26 24.12 -7.24
CA ASP A 322 0.75 23.78 -8.58
C ASP A 322 -0.13 24.40 -9.67
N VAL A 323 -0.29 25.72 -9.64
CA VAL A 323 -1.15 26.45 -10.59
C VAL A 323 -0.55 26.46 -12.03
N ASP A 324 0.67 25.96 -12.22
CA ASP A 324 1.40 26.00 -13.50
C ASP A 324 2.09 24.68 -13.90
N THR A 325 1.84 23.56 -13.23
CA THR A 325 2.41 22.26 -13.60
C THR A 325 1.37 21.34 -14.22
N ASP A 326 1.69 20.79 -15.39
CA ASP A 326 0.88 19.76 -16.04
C ASP A 326 0.63 18.59 -15.07
N PRO A 327 -0.55 17.96 -15.10
CA PRO A 327 -0.86 16.83 -14.22
C PRO A 327 0.24 15.77 -14.25
N PHE A 328 0.75 15.38 -13.08
CA PHE A 328 1.76 14.34 -12.98
C PHE A 328 1.13 12.98 -13.33
N TYR A 329 1.56 12.42 -14.46
CA TYR A 329 1.28 11.04 -14.86
C TYR A 329 2.56 10.23 -14.70
N GLY A 330 2.82 9.63 -13.54
CA GLY A 330 4.07 8.94 -13.31
C GLY A 330 4.01 7.81 -12.30
N VAL A 331 4.62 6.68 -12.66
CA VAL A 331 4.81 5.52 -11.78
C VAL A 331 6.04 5.74 -10.92
N ARG A 332 5.92 5.49 -9.61
CA ARG A 332 7.03 5.53 -8.67
C ARG A 332 7.12 4.22 -7.89
N ALA A 333 8.02 3.33 -8.31
CA ALA A 333 8.37 2.13 -7.54
C ALA A 333 9.67 2.42 -6.76
N PHE A 334 9.73 1.99 -5.50
CA PHE A 334 10.96 1.95 -4.73
C PHE A 334 11.46 0.51 -4.69
N LEU A 335 12.75 0.34 -5.04
CA LEU A 335 13.49 -0.93 -4.92
C LEU A 335 14.32 -0.92 -3.66
#